data_AF-A0A072NDY6-F1
#
_entry.id   AF-A0A072NDY6-F1
#
_cell.length_a   1.000
_cell.length_b   1.000
_cell.length_c   1.000
_cell.angle_alpha   90.00
_cell.angle_beta   90.00
_cell.angle_gamma   90.00
#
_symmetry.space_group_name_H-M   'P 1'
#
loop_
_entity.id
_entity.type
_entity.pdbx_description
1 polymer ?
#
loop_
_entity_poly.entity_id
_entity_poly.type
_entity_poly.pdbx_seq_one_letter_code
_entity_poly.pdbx_strand_id
1 'polypeptide(L)'
;MTMTNTATTPIPAAQLAACHALATAFNHEWANLPLVDLAGLSPEAIAALVEERYPLSRDDRWMRGITAPTIDEGGHINHTTGSGRLEWNIGPDGWVKLYISRPVPGVQGEGVDVLYVDMPPQTWADMGEADPAYWCHAGYEDVRELSPADPRRDIRPLPRHLNALAEAVRALDGVNPNVPAVLEWIEAQRPAALRDELSEARDRAWGMGLSSAEAVDAAMEVLQELRRRYA
;
A
#
# COMPACT_ATOMS: atom_id res chain seq x y z
N MET A 1 -28.60 -10.74 17.33
CA MET A 1 -27.27 -10.68 16.71
C MET A 1 -26.40 -9.88 17.66
N THR A 2 -25.46 -10.53 18.35
CA THR A 2 -24.62 -9.87 19.36
C THR A 2 -23.44 -9.26 18.60
N MET A 3 -23.36 -7.93 18.54
CA MET A 3 -22.17 -7.27 17.98
C MET A 3 -21.01 -7.53 18.93
N THR A 4 -19.99 -8.27 18.48
CA THR A 4 -18.76 -8.46 19.24
C THR A 4 -18.03 -7.12 19.25
N ASN A 5 -17.79 -6.54 20.43
CA ASN A 5 -17.02 -5.31 20.54
C ASN A 5 -15.54 -5.64 20.28
N THR A 6 -15.08 -5.41 19.05
CA THR A 6 -13.72 -5.76 18.61
C THR A 6 -12.65 -4.86 19.23
N ALA A 7 -13.03 -3.69 19.76
CA ALA A 7 -12.11 -2.74 20.40
C ALA A 7 -11.48 -3.26 21.71
N THR A 8 -12.12 -4.22 22.38
CA THR A 8 -11.65 -4.80 23.65
C THR A 8 -10.97 -6.15 23.48
N THR A 9 -10.92 -6.70 22.26
CA THR A 9 -10.25 -7.97 21.98
C THR A 9 -8.75 -7.76 21.81
N PRO A 10 -7.88 -8.51 22.51
CA PRO A 10 -6.43 -8.47 22.28
C PRO A 10 -6.07 -8.76 20.83
N ILE A 11 -5.11 -8.00 20.29
CA ILE A 11 -4.61 -8.21 18.93
C ILE A 11 -3.64 -9.40 18.94
N PRO A 12 -3.85 -10.42 18.08
CA PRO A 12 -2.89 -11.50 17.86
C PRO A 12 -1.48 -10.96 17.55
N ALA A 13 -0.45 -11.64 18.07
CA ALA A 13 0.93 -11.17 17.98
C ALA A 13 1.42 -10.97 16.53
N ALA A 14 1.09 -11.91 15.62
CA ALA A 14 1.47 -11.81 14.21
C ALA A 14 0.79 -10.63 13.51
N GLN A 15 -0.51 -10.46 13.75
CA GLN A 15 -1.30 -9.34 13.24
C GLN A 15 -0.76 -7.99 13.77
N LEU A 16 -0.46 -7.91 15.07
CA LEU A 16 0.10 -6.71 15.70
C LEU A 16 1.49 -6.38 15.14
N ALA A 17 2.37 -7.37 14.95
CA ALA A 17 3.71 -7.16 14.41
C ALA A 17 3.65 -6.57 12.98
N ALA A 18 2.82 -7.13 12.11
CA ALA A 18 2.65 -6.62 10.75
C ALA A 18 2.05 -5.21 10.74
N CYS A 19 1.01 -4.98 11.56
CA CYS A 19 0.37 -3.68 11.67
C CYS A 19 1.33 -2.61 12.21
N HIS A 20 2.10 -2.94 13.26
CA HIS A 20 3.06 -2.04 13.88
C HIS A 20 4.19 -1.68 12.92
N ALA A 21 4.68 -2.64 12.13
CA ALA A 21 5.75 -2.39 11.16
C ALA A 21 5.31 -1.42 10.05
N LEU A 22 4.12 -1.63 9.47
CA LEU A 22 3.52 -0.70 8.50
C LEU A 22 3.25 0.66 9.14
N ALA A 23 2.60 0.68 10.31
CA ALA A 23 2.29 1.91 11.03
C ALA A 23 3.56 2.72 11.37
N THR A 24 4.68 2.06 11.68
CA THR A 24 5.99 2.70 11.90
C THR A 24 6.50 3.36 10.62
N ALA A 25 6.51 2.64 9.49
CA ALA A 25 6.99 3.18 8.22
C ALA A 25 6.18 4.40 7.76
N PHE A 26 4.88 4.42 8.08
CA PHE A 26 3.98 5.52 7.75
C PHE A 26 3.77 6.52 8.90
N ASN A 27 4.64 6.52 9.91
CA ASN A 27 4.72 7.49 11.00
C ASN A 27 3.44 7.64 11.84
N HIS A 28 2.78 6.52 12.12
CA HIS A 28 1.63 6.51 13.02
C HIS A 28 2.07 6.71 14.47
N GLU A 29 1.29 7.53 15.18
CA GLU A 29 1.55 8.00 16.54
C GLU A 29 1.81 6.86 17.54
N TRP A 30 0.97 5.81 17.47
CA TRP A 30 1.02 4.66 18.37
C TRP A 30 2.16 3.69 18.08
N ALA A 31 2.68 3.68 16.84
CA ALA A 31 3.77 2.80 16.44
C ALA A 31 5.12 3.25 17.00
N ASN A 32 5.20 4.46 17.57
CA ASN A 32 6.37 4.92 18.32
C ASN A 32 6.55 4.17 19.65
N LEU A 33 5.51 3.49 20.14
CA LEU A 33 5.62 2.63 21.32
C LEU A 33 6.34 1.31 20.93
N PRO A 34 7.24 0.80 21.77
CA PRO A 34 7.88 -0.50 21.55
C PRO A 34 6.84 -1.62 21.40
N LEU A 35 7.02 -2.51 20.41
CA LEU A 35 6.10 -3.61 20.15
C LEU A 35 5.85 -4.51 21.39
N VAL A 36 6.86 -4.69 22.24
CA VAL A 36 6.76 -5.45 23.49
C VAL A 36 5.77 -4.83 24.48
N ASP A 37 5.64 -3.51 24.49
CA ASP A 37 4.72 -2.78 25.38
C ASP A 37 3.26 -2.89 24.87
N LEU A 38 3.08 -3.22 23.59
CA LEU A 38 1.77 -3.37 22.95
C LEU A 38 1.25 -4.81 22.94
N ALA A 39 2.12 -5.78 23.24
CA ALA A 39 1.81 -7.20 23.10
C ALA A 39 0.65 -7.64 24.00
N GLY A 40 -0.36 -8.26 23.41
CA GLY A 40 -1.55 -8.75 24.13
C GLY A 40 -2.55 -7.66 24.53
N LEU A 41 -2.33 -6.41 24.09
CA LEU A 41 -3.30 -5.33 24.29
C LEU A 41 -4.38 -5.34 23.20
N SER A 42 -5.56 -4.82 23.56
CA SER A 42 -6.62 -4.52 22.61
C SER A 42 -6.42 -3.12 21.98
N PRO A 43 -7.10 -2.80 20.87
CA PRO A 43 -7.13 -1.44 20.32
C PRO A 43 -7.37 -0.33 21.35
N GLU A 44 -8.36 -0.51 22.22
CA GLU A 44 -8.71 0.46 23.26
C GLU A 44 -7.58 0.65 24.29
N ALA A 45 -6.93 -0.45 24.71
CA ALA A 45 -5.81 -0.38 25.63
C ALA A 45 -4.57 0.28 25.00
N ILE A 46 -4.32 0.05 23.70
CA ILE A 46 -3.27 0.75 22.94
C ILE A 46 -3.57 2.25 22.90
N ALA A 47 -4.81 2.64 22.58
CA ALA A 47 -5.20 4.05 22.56
C ALA A 47 -4.99 4.72 23.92
N ALA A 48 -5.41 4.07 25.02
CA ALA A 48 -5.20 4.57 26.37
C ALA A 48 -3.71 4.73 26.73
N LEU A 49 -2.87 3.77 26.35
CA LEU A 49 -1.43 3.83 26.57
C LEU A 49 -0.76 4.99 25.80
N VAL A 50 -1.19 5.22 24.56
CA VAL A 50 -0.73 6.36 23.75
C VAL A 50 -1.12 7.68 24.38
N GLU A 51 -2.36 7.81 24.85
CA GLU A 51 -2.85 9.01 25.55
C GLU A 51 -2.08 9.28 26.85
N GLU A 52 -1.74 8.23 27.62
CA GLU A 52 -0.93 8.34 28.83
C GLU A 52 0.51 8.80 28.53
N ARG A 53 1.14 8.21 27.51
CA ARG A 53 2.55 8.46 27.17
C ARG A 53 2.76 9.80 26.48
N TYR A 54 1.76 10.24 25.70
CA TYR A 54 1.82 11.46 24.91
C TYR A 54 0.59 12.35 25.22
N PRO A 55 0.45 12.85 26.47
CA PRO A 55 -0.70 13.64 26.87
C PRO A 55 -0.74 14.96 26.09
N LEU A 56 -1.77 15.15 25.28
CA LEU A 56 -1.93 16.33 24.44
C LEU A 56 -2.79 17.43 25.10
N SER A 57 -2.67 18.63 24.54
CA SER A 57 -3.57 19.76 24.82
C SER A 57 -5.01 19.47 24.34
N ARG A 58 -5.93 20.41 24.57
CA ARG A 58 -7.24 20.34 23.91
C ARG A 58 -7.13 20.53 22.39
N ASP A 59 -6.11 21.24 21.94
CA ASP A 59 -6.06 21.92 20.64
C ASP A 59 -5.22 21.15 19.60
N ASP A 60 -4.37 20.22 20.02
CA ASP A 60 -3.47 19.46 19.12
C ASP A 60 -4.07 18.14 18.60
N ARG A 61 -5.27 17.75 19.05
CA ARG A 61 -5.89 16.45 18.73
C ARG A 61 -6.24 16.25 17.25
N TRP A 62 -6.35 17.33 16.47
CA TRP A 62 -6.68 17.29 15.05
C TRP A 62 -5.44 17.12 14.15
N MET A 63 -4.23 17.29 14.70
CA MET A 63 -2.97 17.43 13.94
C MET A 63 -2.15 16.14 13.89
N ARG A 64 -2.79 14.99 14.12
CA ARG A 64 -2.19 13.65 14.16
C ARG A 64 -3.06 12.65 13.37
N GLY A 65 -2.49 11.49 13.03
CA GLY A 65 -3.08 10.54 12.07
C GLY A 65 -4.08 9.56 12.68
N ILE A 66 -3.57 8.53 13.36
CA ILE A 66 -4.34 7.49 14.05
C ILE A 66 -3.63 7.13 15.36
N THR A 67 -4.42 6.89 16.41
CA THR A 67 -3.98 6.64 17.80
C THR A 67 -4.01 5.18 18.24
N ALA A 68 -4.65 4.29 17.48
CA ALA A 68 -4.61 2.84 17.66
C ALA A 68 -5.07 2.13 16.38
N PRO A 69 -4.68 0.87 16.14
CA PRO A 69 -5.25 0.07 15.05
C PRO A 69 -6.75 -0.19 15.29
N THR A 70 -7.54 -0.28 14.21
CA THR A 70 -8.97 -0.62 14.27
C THR A 70 -9.19 -2.01 13.72
N ILE A 71 -9.99 -2.83 14.40
CA ILE A 71 -10.33 -4.20 13.98
C ILE A 71 -11.78 -4.26 13.52
N ASP A 72 -12.01 -4.77 12.31
CA ASP A 72 -13.35 -4.99 11.76
C ASP A 72 -14.05 -6.22 12.36
N GLU A 73 -15.31 -6.46 12.00
CA GLU A 73 -16.08 -7.61 12.50
C GLU A 73 -15.48 -8.97 12.10
N GLY A 74 -14.69 -9.01 11.03
CA GLY A 74 -13.96 -10.20 10.57
C GLY A 74 -12.63 -10.42 11.30
N GLY A 75 -12.26 -9.52 12.21
CA GLY A 75 -10.98 -9.59 12.92
C GLY A 75 -9.81 -9.01 12.11
N HIS A 76 -10.04 -8.33 11.00
CA HIS A 76 -8.97 -7.72 10.20
C HIS A 76 -8.67 -6.31 10.67
N ILE A 77 -7.39 -5.93 10.59
CA ILE A 77 -7.01 -4.53 10.67
C ILE A 77 -7.00 -3.97 9.25
N ASN A 78 -7.86 -2.98 9.00
CA ASN A 78 -7.93 -2.26 7.74
C ASN A 78 -7.42 -0.84 7.94
N HIS A 79 -6.61 -0.37 7.01
CA HIS A 79 -6.20 1.02 7.00
C HIS A 79 -5.97 1.50 5.58
N THR A 80 -6.50 2.68 5.29
CA THR A 80 -6.19 3.43 4.08
C THR A 80 -5.40 4.67 4.46
N THR A 81 -4.25 4.87 3.81
CA THR A 81 -3.46 6.09 3.98
C THR A 81 -4.28 7.34 3.69
N GLY A 82 -3.93 8.49 4.28
CA GLY A 82 -4.67 9.75 4.07
C GLY A 82 -4.76 10.22 2.61
N SER A 83 -3.92 9.69 1.71
CA SER A 83 -4.00 9.94 0.27
C SER A 83 -5.04 9.09 -0.47
N GLY A 84 -5.58 8.05 0.17
CA GLY A 84 -6.46 7.06 -0.45
C GLY A 84 -5.76 6.11 -1.43
N ARG A 85 -4.42 6.12 -1.49
CA ARG A 85 -3.66 5.42 -2.54
C ARG A 85 -3.02 4.12 -2.10
N LEU A 86 -2.80 3.94 -0.81
CA LEU A 86 -2.32 2.70 -0.24
C LEU A 86 -3.32 2.28 0.82
N GLU A 87 -3.74 1.02 0.72
CA GLU A 87 -4.54 0.34 1.73
C GLU A 87 -3.80 -0.93 2.16
N TRP A 88 -3.89 -1.27 3.45
CA TRP A 88 -3.50 -2.56 3.96
C TRP A 88 -4.63 -3.21 4.76
N ASN A 89 -4.80 -4.51 4.51
CA ASN A 89 -5.66 -5.40 5.26
C ASN A 89 -4.78 -6.48 5.90
N ILE A 90 -4.92 -6.68 7.21
CA ILE A 90 -4.08 -7.61 7.96
C ILE A 90 -4.97 -8.59 8.72
N GLY A 91 -4.80 -9.88 8.43
CA GLY A 91 -5.53 -10.98 9.05
C GLY A 91 -5.06 -11.31 10.48
N PRO A 92 -5.91 -11.96 11.30
CA PRO A 92 -5.55 -12.40 12.66
C PRO A 92 -4.31 -13.31 12.71
N ASP A 93 -4.04 -14.04 11.63
CA ASP A 93 -2.90 -14.96 11.49
C ASP A 93 -1.60 -14.27 11.02
N GLY A 94 -1.64 -12.96 10.75
CA GLY A 94 -0.51 -12.21 10.20
C GLY A 94 -0.43 -12.22 8.67
N TRP A 95 -1.44 -12.74 7.98
CA TRP A 95 -1.63 -12.50 6.56
C TRP A 95 -1.72 -10.99 6.28
N VAL A 96 -1.04 -10.50 5.25
CA VAL A 96 -1.05 -9.09 4.87
C VAL A 96 -1.43 -8.97 3.41
N LYS A 97 -2.41 -8.14 3.12
CA LYS A 97 -2.70 -7.71 1.76
C LYS A 97 -2.55 -6.21 1.61
N LEU A 98 -1.79 -5.81 0.61
CA LEU A 98 -1.52 -4.42 0.26
C LEU A 98 -2.20 -4.10 -1.05
N TYR A 99 -2.88 -2.95 -1.12
CA TYR A 99 -3.51 -2.43 -2.32
C TYR A 99 -2.94 -1.05 -2.63
N ILE A 100 -2.56 -0.83 -3.89
CA ILE A 100 -2.28 0.52 -4.40
C ILE A 100 -3.39 0.92 -5.34
N SER A 101 -4.18 1.90 -4.94
CA SER A 101 -5.31 2.40 -5.72
C SER A 101 -4.98 3.75 -6.36
N ARG A 102 -5.63 4.02 -7.49
CA ARG A 102 -5.65 5.37 -8.08
C ARG A 102 -7.02 5.99 -7.91
N PRO A 103 -7.11 7.26 -7.48
CA PRO A 103 -8.36 8.00 -7.55
C PRO A 103 -8.77 8.15 -9.02
N VAL A 104 -10.03 7.83 -9.33
CA VAL A 104 -10.61 8.01 -10.67
C VAL A 104 -11.28 9.39 -10.72
N PRO A 105 -10.88 10.28 -11.64
CA PRO A 105 -11.55 11.57 -11.79
C PRO A 105 -13.06 11.39 -12.03
N GLY A 106 -13.88 12.06 -11.21
CA GLY A 106 -15.34 12.01 -11.34
C GLY A 106 -16.03 10.85 -10.60
N VAL A 107 -15.28 9.94 -9.99
CA VAL A 107 -15.83 8.90 -9.10
C VAL A 107 -15.41 9.22 -7.67
N GLN A 108 -16.34 9.70 -6.86
CA GLN A 108 -16.07 9.94 -5.43
C GLN A 108 -15.99 8.61 -4.68
N GLY A 109 -14.91 8.40 -3.94
CA GLY A 109 -14.82 7.34 -2.93
C GLY A 109 -14.39 5.96 -3.42
N GLU A 110 -14.27 5.72 -4.74
CA GLU A 110 -13.80 4.44 -5.28
C GLU A 110 -12.47 4.66 -6.04
N GLY A 111 -11.37 4.41 -5.35
CA GLY A 111 -10.09 4.19 -6.02
C GLY A 111 -10.17 2.86 -6.77
N VAL A 112 -9.57 2.78 -7.96
CA VAL A 112 -9.38 1.48 -8.62
C VAL A 112 -8.03 0.95 -8.23
N ASP A 113 -8.01 -0.30 -7.76
CA ASP A 113 -6.79 -1.00 -7.43
C ASP A 113 -5.95 -1.21 -8.68
N VAL A 114 -4.73 -0.68 -8.63
CA VAL A 114 -3.76 -0.72 -9.71
C VAL A 114 -2.75 -1.83 -9.47
N LEU A 115 -2.43 -2.09 -8.21
CA LEU A 115 -1.58 -3.17 -7.75
C LEU A 115 -2.20 -3.76 -6.49
N TYR A 116 -2.12 -5.07 -6.33
CA TYR A 116 -2.25 -5.66 -5.01
C TYR A 116 -1.25 -6.80 -4.83
N VAL A 117 -0.86 -7.00 -3.58
CA VAL A 117 -0.01 -8.11 -3.16
C VAL A 117 -0.62 -8.75 -1.94
N ASP A 118 -0.67 -10.07 -1.98
CA ASP A 118 -1.12 -10.94 -0.90
C ASP A 118 0.09 -11.68 -0.31
N MET A 119 0.33 -11.50 0.98
CA MET A 119 1.49 -12.01 1.70
C MET A 119 1.03 -12.87 2.88
N PRO A 120 0.91 -14.20 2.69
CA PRO A 120 0.57 -15.10 3.79
C PRO A 120 1.65 -15.12 4.86
N PRO A 121 1.33 -15.59 6.09
CA PRO A 121 2.30 -15.66 7.18
C PRO A 121 3.33 -16.79 7.00
N GLN A 122 3.03 -17.79 6.15
CA GLN A 122 3.99 -18.81 5.71
C GLN A 122 4.59 -18.43 4.35
N THR A 123 5.69 -19.08 3.95
CA THR A 123 6.22 -18.88 2.60
C THR A 123 5.27 -19.47 1.55
N TRP A 124 5.18 -18.87 0.37
CA TRP A 124 4.40 -19.47 -0.73
C TRP A 124 4.90 -20.88 -1.09
N ALA A 125 6.22 -21.11 -0.99
CA ALA A 125 6.81 -22.43 -1.18
C ALA A 125 6.23 -23.49 -0.23
N ASP A 126 6.00 -23.14 1.04
CA ASP A 126 5.37 -24.03 2.03
C ASP A 126 3.90 -24.30 1.71
N MET A 127 3.22 -23.37 1.03
CA MET A 127 1.84 -23.54 0.55
C MET A 127 1.76 -24.41 -0.72
N GLY A 128 2.89 -24.81 -1.30
CA GLY A 128 2.94 -25.51 -2.58
C GLY A 128 2.75 -24.61 -3.80
N GLU A 129 2.74 -23.29 -3.60
CA GLU A 129 2.60 -22.30 -4.66
C GLU A 129 3.97 -21.71 -4.98
N ALA A 130 4.50 -22.04 -6.15
CA ALA A 130 5.86 -21.65 -6.53
C ALA A 130 5.94 -20.28 -7.21
N ASP A 131 4.80 -19.72 -7.66
CA ASP A 131 4.78 -18.49 -8.46
C ASP A 131 4.23 -17.28 -7.67
N PRO A 132 5.10 -16.32 -7.28
CA PRO A 132 4.71 -15.04 -6.72
C PRO A 132 3.65 -14.28 -7.54
N ALA A 133 3.60 -14.49 -8.86
CA ALA A 133 2.66 -13.80 -9.74
C ALA A 133 1.20 -14.19 -9.47
N TYR A 134 0.94 -15.34 -8.82
CA TYR A 134 -0.41 -15.71 -8.38
C TYR A 134 -0.89 -14.87 -7.19
N TRP A 135 0.03 -14.30 -6.43
CA TRP A 135 -0.27 -13.53 -5.21
C TRP A 135 0.05 -12.04 -5.38
N CYS A 136 0.80 -11.69 -6.43
CA CYS A 136 1.16 -10.34 -6.80
C CYS A 136 0.53 -10.01 -8.15
N HIS A 137 -0.49 -9.16 -8.13
CA HIS A 137 -1.17 -8.74 -9.35
C HIS A 137 -0.92 -7.26 -9.58
N ALA A 138 -0.43 -6.95 -10.77
CA ALA A 138 -0.68 -5.66 -11.37
C ALA A 138 -2.04 -5.74 -12.06
N GLY A 139 -2.92 -4.76 -11.83
CA GLY A 139 -4.33 -4.72 -12.26
C GLY A 139 -4.59 -4.77 -13.77
N TYR A 140 -3.69 -5.34 -14.56
CA TYR A 140 -3.86 -5.54 -16.00
C TYR A 140 -4.97 -6.55 -16.34
N GLU A 141 -5.41 -7.41 -15.42
CA GLU A 141 -6.30 -8.53 -15.75
C GLU A 141 -7.78 -8.16 -15.70
N ASP A 142 -8.27 -7.47 -14.67
CA ASP A 142 -9.68 -7.05 -14.58
C ASP A 142 -10.03 -5.89 -15.53
N VAL A 143 -9.03 -5.08 -15.86
CA VAL A 143 -9.20 -3.86 -16.66
C VAL A 143 -9.45 -4.17 -18.14
N ARG A 144 -9.08 -5.38 -18.60
CA ARG A 144 -9.33 -5.85 -19.98
C ARG A 144 -10.79 -6.17 -20.25
N GLU A 145 -11.55 -6.53 -19.22
CA GLU A 145 -12.98 -6.80 -19.31
C GLU A 145 -13.82 -5.51 -19.30
N LEU A 146 -13.20 -4.38 -18.92
CA LEU A 146 -13.86 -3.08 -18.93
C LEU A 146 -14.06 -2.56 -20.36
N SER A 147 -15.19 -1.90 -20.55
CA SER A 147 -15.53 -1.23 -21.82
C SER A 147 -14.40 -0.31 -22.29
N PRO A 148 -14.11 -0.20 -23.59
CA PRO A 148 -13.16 0.78 -24.14
C PRO A 148 -13.38 2.22 -23.67
N ALA A 149 -14.60 2.57 -23.31
CA ALA A 149 -14.99 3.89 -22.81
C ALA A 149 -14.88 4.04 -21.28
N ASP A 150 -14.56 2.95 -20.56
CA ASP A 150 -14.44 2.99 -19.11
C ASP A 150 -13.15 3.75 -18.71
N PRO A 151 -13.22 4.83 -17.92
CA PRO A 151 -12.05 5.60 -17.51
C PRO A 151 -11.06 4.76 -16.69
N ARG A 152 -11.49 3.61 -16.16
CA ARG A 152 -10.66 2.67 -15.41
C ARG A 152 -9.80 1.80 -16.33
N ARG A 153 -10.09 1.77 -17.64
CA ARG A 153 -9.38 0.96 -18.64
C ARG A 153 -7.90 1.31 -18.82
N ASP A 154 -7.52 2.56 -18.54
CA ASP A 154 -6.14 3.03 -18.69
C ASP A 154 -5.35 3.02 -17.37
N ILE A 155 -5.83 2.25 -16.39
CA ILE A 155 -5.23 2.21 -15.06
C ILE A 155 -4.04 1.23 -15.07
N ARG A 156 -2.90 1.67 -15.62
CA ARG A 156 -1.60 0.96 -15.55
C ARG A 156 -0.71 1.37 -14.36
N PRO A 157 -0.01 0.45 -13.69
CA PRO A 157 0.93 0.81 -12.64
C PRO A 157 2.04 1.71 -13.19
N LEU A 158 2.28 2.80 -12.47
CA LEU A 158 3.36 3.74 -12.76
C LEU A 158 4.52 3.45 -11.78
N PRO A 159 5.75 3.86 -12.10
CA PRO A 159 6.90 3.70 -11.20
C PRO A 159 6.64 4.20 -9.77
N ARG A 160 5.89 5.30 -9.62
CA ARG A 160 5.47 5.80 -8.30
C ARG A 160 4.60 4.82 -7.50
N HIS A 161 3.76 4.02 -8.16
CA HIS A 161 2.92 3.02 -7.50
C HIS A 161 3.77 1.84 -7.03
N LEU A 162 4.68 1.37 -7.89
CA LEU A 162 5.64 0.32 -7.54
C LEU A 162 6.54 0.75 -6.38
N ASN A 163 6.95 2.01 -6.31
CA ASN A 163 7.72 2.54 -5.19
C ASN A 163 6.94 2.60 -3.89
N ALA A 164 5.70 3.10 -3.92
CA ALA A 164 4.84 3.13 -2.74
C ALA A 164 4.58 1.70 -2.21
N LEU A 165 4.36 0.74 -3.11
CA LEU A 165 4.24 -0.66 -2.73
C LEU A 165 5.56 -1.22 -2.17
N ALA A 166 6.70 -0.96 -2.81
CA ALA A 166 8.00 -1.43 -2.34
C ALA A 166 8.35 -0.89 -0.95
N GLU A 167 7.99 0.36 -0.65
CA GLU A 167 8.16 0.96 0.67
C GLU A 167 7.33 0.22 1.72
N ALA A 168 6.05 -0.03 1.45
CA ALA A 168 5.18 -0.81 2.33
C ALA A 168 5.66 -2.25 2.52
N VAL A 169 6.13 -2.91 1.46
CA VAL A 169 6.67 -4.28 1.51
C VAL A 169 7.97 -4.33 2.31
N ARG A 170 8.88 -3.35 2.15
CA ARG A 170 10.10 -3.26 2.96
C ARG A 170 9.81 -3.04 4.43
N ALA A 171 8.73 -2.33 4.77
CA ALA A 171 8.32 -2.17 6.16
C ALA A 171 8.02 -3.50 6.84
N LEU A 172 7.63 -4.53 6.08
CA LEU A 172 7.32 -5.87 6.59
C LEU A 172 8.56 -6.77 6.70
N ASP A 173 9.76 -6.27 6.42
CA ASP A 173 11.00 -7.04 6.52
C ASP A 173 11.22 -7.56 7.95
N GLY A 174 11.59 -8.84 8.07
CA GLY A 174 11.67 -9.53 9.36
C GLY A 174 10.33 -9.88 10.01
N VAL A 175 9.19 -9.45 9.45
CA VAL A 175 7.84 -9.78 9.92
C VAL A 175 7.16 -10.79 9.01
N ASN A 176 7.22 -10.57 7.68
CA ASN A 176 6.63 -11.48 6.69
C ASN A 176 7.73 -12.15 5.86
N PRO A 177 7.72 -13.49 5.72
CA PRO A 177 8.80 -14.21 5.04
C PRO A 177 8.77 -14.04 3.51
N ASN A 178 7.68 -13.55 2.92
CA ASN A 178 7.56 -13.38 1.46
C ASN A 178 8.13 -12.05 0.95
N VAL A 179 8.62 -11.16 1.83
CA VAL A 179 9.16 -9.85 1.46
C VAL A 179 10.21 -9.91 0.33
N PRO A 180 11.23 -10.79 0.36
CA PRO A 180 12.22 -10.84 -0.71
C PRO A 180 11.61 -11.17 -2.08
N ALA A 181 10.71 -12.14 -2.13
CA ALA A 181 10.07 -12.59 -3.37
C ALA A 181 9.13 -11.51 -3.94
N VAL A 182 8.37 -10.82 -3.08
CA VAL A 182 7.54 -9.68 -3.48
C VAL A 182 8.40 -8.54 -4.03
N LEU A 183 9.51 -8.20 -3.37
CA LEU A 183 10.40 -7.13 -3.85
C LEU A 183 11.02 -7.50 -5.20
N GLU A 184 11.44 -8.74 -5.40
CA GLU A 184 11.92 -9.22 -6.70
C GLU A 184 10.85 -9.05 -7.79
N TRP A 185 9.60 -9.43 -7.49
CA TRP A 185 8.47 -9.23 -8.41
C TRP A 185 8.27 -7.74 -8.74
N ILE A 186 8.29 -6.84 -7.74
CA ILE A 186 8.14 -5.39 -7.95
C ILE A 186 9.24 -4.86 -8.88
N GLU A 187 10.49 -5.26 -8.67
CA GLU A 187 11.62 -4.85 -9.49
C GLU A 187 11.47 -5.33 -10.94
N ALA A 188 10.96 -6.56 -11.14
CA ALA A 188 10.66 -7.09 -12.47
C ALA A 188 9.58 -6.29 -13.23
N GLN A 189 8.67 -5.60 -12.53
CA GLN A 189 7.65 -4.75 -13.15
C GLN A 189 8.17 -3.37 -13.61
N ARG A 190 9.29 -2.89 -13.05
CA ARG A 190 9.78 -1.52 -13.32
C ARG A 190 10.05 -1.21 -14.79
N PRO A 191 10.67 -2.09 -15.59
CA PRO A 191 10.95 -1.78 -16.99
C PRO A 191 9.67 -1.58 -17.82
N ALA A 192 8.59 -2.31 -17.51
CA ALA A 192 7.30 -2.12 -18.17
C ALA A 192 6.69 -0.76 -17.77
N ALA A 193 6.64 -0.46 -16.48
CA ALA A 193 6.10 0.80 -15.96
C ALA A 193 6.84 2.04 -16.51
N LEU A 194 8.18 1.97 -16.63
CA LEU A 194 8.98 3.05 -17.21
C LEU A 194 8.71 3.25 -18.72
N ARG A 195 8.51 2.16 -19.48
CA ARG A 195 8.16 2.25 -20.91
C ARG A 195 6.81 2.93 -21.10
N ASP A 196 5.83 2.59 -20.27
CA ASP A 196 4.50 3.20 -20.30
C ASP A 196 4.56 4.70 -20.00
N GLU A 197 5.29 5.11 -18.94
CA GLU A 197 5.45 6.52 -18.58
C GLU A 197 6.18 7.33 -19.66
N LEU A 198 7.12 6.72 -20.38
CA LEU A 198 7.74 7.34 -21.56
C LEU A 198 6.77 7.53 -22.71
N SER A 199 5.94 6.52 -22.99
CA SER A 199 4.93 6.63 -24.04
C SER A 199 3.97 7.77 -23.73
N GLU A 200 3.48 7.87 -22.49
CA GLU A 200 2.62 8.98 -22.05
C GLU A 200 3.32 10.34 -22.18
N ALA A 201 4.58 10.45 -21.75
CA ALA A 201 5.32 11.71 -21.85
C ALA A 201 5.48 12.17 -23.30
N ARG A 202 5.81 11.24 -24.20
CA ARG A 202 5.91 11.51 -25.64
C ARG A 202 4.56 11.92 -26.23
N ASP A 203 3.50 11.18 -25.91
CA ASP A 203 2.17 11.45 -26.48
C ASP A 203 1.61 12.80 -25.98
N ARG A 204 1.87 13.17 -24.71
CA ARG A 204 1.59 14.52 -24.18
C ARG A 204 2.38 15.61 -24.92
N ALA A 205 3.68 15.40 -25.14
CA ALA A 205 4.52 16.35 -25.85
C ALA A 205 4.04 16.59 -27.28
N TRP A 206 3.62 15.54 -28.00
CA TRP A 206 2.99 15.67 -29.30
C TRP A 206 1.65 16.42 -29.26
N GLY A 207 0.81 16.17 -28.25
CA GLY A 207 -0.44 16.91 -28.05
C GLY A 207 -0.25 18.42 -27.85
N MET A 208 0.94 18.85 -27.42
CA MET A 208 1.32 20.25 -27.28
C MET A 208 1.86 20.88 -28.57
N GLY A 209 1.90 20.14 -29.69
CA GLY A 209 2.38 20.64 -30.98
C GLY A 209 3.89 20.65 -31.15
N LEU A 210 4.64 19.97 -30.26
CA LEU A 210 6.09 19.82 -30.40
C LEU A 210 6.45 18.96 -31.61
N SER A 211 7.56 19.27 -32.28
CA SER A 211 8.10 18.41 -33.33
C SER A 211 8.51 17.04 -32.78
N SER A 212 8.70 16.06 -33.65
CA SER A 212 9.15 14.72 -33.23
C SER A 212 10.48 14.72 -32.47
N ALA A 213 11.40 15.63 -32.81
CA ALA A 213 12.68 15.76 -32.10
C ALA A 213 12.47 16.35 -30.69
N GLU A 214 11.71 17.44 -30.58
CA GLU A 214 11.42 18.10 -29.30
C GLU A 214 10.60 17.20 -28.36
N ALA A 215 9.68 16.40 -28.90
CA ALA A 215 8.92 15.43 -28.11
C ALA A 215 9.78 14.28 -27.58
N VAL A 216 10.78 13.84 -28.34
CA VAL A 216 11.76 12.83 -27.89
C VAL A 216 12.67 13.41 -26.82
N ASP A 217 13.19 14.63 -27.00
CA ASP A 217 14.03 15.30 -26.02
C ASP A 217 13.27 15.52 -24.70
N ALA A 218 12.03 16.00 -24.77
CA ALA A 218 11.16 16.16 -23.58
C ALA A 218 10.89 14.81 -22.89
N ALA A 219 10.63 13.74 -23.63
CA ALA A 219 10.44 12.40 -23.06
C ALA A 219 11.73 11.85 -22.41
N MET A 220 12.90 12.15 -22.99
CA MET A 220 14.20 11.74 -22.44
C MET A 220 14.57 12.53 -21.18
N GLU A 221 14.24 13.81 -21.10
CA GLU A 221 14.37 14.59 -19.86
C GLU A 221 13.50 14.00 -18.74
N VAL A 222 12.24 13.64 -19.06
CA VAL A 222 11.35 12.94 -18.13
C VAL A 222 11.96 11.61 -17.69
N LEU A 223 12.49 10.79 -18.61
CA LEU A 223 13.18 9.54 -18.28
C LEU A 223 14.36 9.77 -17.31
N GLN A 224 15.19 10.76 -17.59
CA GLN A 224 16.36 11.07 -16.75
C GLN A 224 15.95 11.53 -15.36
N GLU A 225 14.89 12.33 -15.27
CA GLU A 225 14.33 12.76 -13.99
C GLU A 225 13.75 11.57 -13.22
N LEU A 226 12.97 10.70 -13.87
CA LEU A 226 12.42 9.50 -13.24
C LEU A 226 13.54 8.56 -12.76
N ARG A 227 14.59 8.37 -13.57
CA ARG A 227 15.78 7.61 -13.16
C ARG A 227 16.48 8.25 -11.97
N ARG A 228 16.64 9.58 -11.94
CA ARG A 228 17.25 10.27 -10.79
C ARG A 228 16.40 10.19 -9.53
N ARG A 229 15.08 10.22 -9.68
CA ARG A 229 14.13 10.18 -8.57
C ARG A 229 13.92 8.79 -7.98
N TYR A 230 14.20 7.74 -8.77
CA TYR A 230 13.87 6.36 -8.42
C TYR A 230 15.07 5.38 -8.52
N ALA A 231 16.29 5.87 -8.75
CA ALA A 231 17.53 5.14 -8.52
C ALA A 231 17.96 5.27 -7.05
#